data_AF-A0A6G8CC48-F1
#
_entry.id   AF-A0A6G8CC48-F1
#
_cell.length_a   1.000
_cell.length_b   1.000
_cell.length_c   1.000
_cell.angle_alpha   90.00
_cell.angle_beta   90.00
_cell.angle_gamma   90.00
#
_symmetry.space_group_name_H-M   'P 1'
#
loop_
_entity.id
_entity.type
_entity.pdbx_description
1 polymer ?
#
loop_
_entity_poly.entity_id
_entity_poly.type
_entity_poly.pdbx_seq_one_letter_code
_entity_poly.pdbx_strand_id
1 'polypeptide(L)'
;MISLSAQAQVINDPLIAAAARDSLLQQADAIRQQIAKNAGRFTVSAPRTATARHVVRGYYFTSGILPTNSSGSPAKSSGTVFKAGQLAWKHVTKTYLSGATNERYTGYANNGLVVLRERRHNGSVTWLNLNATTPLEGQKAKAVSTGTYTCEGYVRWGRKLYLAPRQQVEQ
;
A
#
# COMPACT_ATOMS: atom_id res chain seq x y z
N MET A 1 35.66 18.83 6.55
CA MET A 1 34.77 17.70 6.25
C MET A 1 34.01 18.01 4.98
N ILE A 2 34.28 17.31 3.88
CA ILE A 2 33.63 17.56 2.58
C ILE A 2 32.31 16.81 2.58
N SER A 3 31.20 17.55 2.58
CA SER A 3 29.85 17.00 2.42
C SER A 3 29.64 16.65 0.95
N LEU A 4 29.67 15.36 0.60
CA LEU A 4 29.22 14.87 -0.70
C LEU A 4 27.69 14.79 -0.69
N SER A 5 27.02 15.91 -0.99
CA SER A 5 25.64 15.91 -1.43
C SER A 5 25.58 15.31 -2.84
N ALA A 6 25.52 13.98 -2.93
CA ALA A 6 25.25 13.29 -4.18
C ALA A 6 23.84 13.68 -4.68
N GLN A 7 23.77 14.69 -5.54
CA GLN A 7 22.55 15.01 -6.25
C GLN A 7 22.26 13.85 -7.20
N ALA A 8 21.16 13.13 -6.96
CA ALA A 8 20.74 12.05 -7.84
C ALA A 8 20.51 12.63 -9.24
N GLN A 9 21.26 12.16 -10.24
CA GLN A 9 21.08 12.60 -11.62
C GLN A 9 19.66 12.29 -12.07
N VAL A 10 18.95 13.31 -12.55
CA VAL A 10 17.60 13.16 -13.10
C VAL A 10 17.71 12.60 -14.51
N ILE A 11 17.12 11.43 -14.73
CA ILE A 11 17.02 10.81 -16.04
C ILE A 11 15.74 11.34 -16.72
N ASN A 12 15.91 12.06 -17.82
CA ASN A 12 14.83 12.73 -18.55
C ASN A 12 14.38 11.97 -19.81
N ASP A 13 14.84 10.74 -20.02
CA ASP A 13 14.34 9.90 -21.11
C ASP A 13 12.89 9.49 -20.80
N PRO A 14 11.90 9.94 -21.60
CA PRO A 14 10.48 9.72 -21.30
C PRO A 14 10.10 8.24 -21.35
N LEU A 15 10.74 7.43 -22.20
CA LEU A 15 10.44 6.00 -22.31
C LEU A 15 10.96 5.25 -21.08
N ILE A 16 12.19 5.56 -20.67
CA ILE A 16 12.80 4.95 -19.48
C ILE A 16 12.06 5.40 -18.22
N ALA A 17 11.68 6.67 -18.13
CA ALA A 17 10.94 7.21 -16.99
C ALA A 17 9.53 6.59 -16.88
N ALA A 18 8.83 6.41 -18.01
CA ALA A 18 7.56 5.70 -18.05
C ALA A 18 7.72 4.22 -17.61
N ALA A 19 8.72 3.52 -18.14
CA ALA A 19 9.01 2.14 -17.75
C ALA A 19 9.32 2.01 -16.25
N ALA A 20 10.07 2.97 -15.68
CA ALA A 20 10.35 3.01 -14.24
C ALA A 20 9.08 3.25 -13.41
N ARG A 21 8.21 4.16 -13.83
CA ARG A 21 6.90 4.40 -13.20
C ARG A 21 6.05 3.14 -13.23
N ASP A 22 5.93 2.50 -14.39
CA ASP A 22 5.05 1.36 -14.58
C ASP A 22 5.57 0.14 -13.81
N SER A 23 6.91 -0.05 -13.77
CA SER A 23 7.55 -1.05 -12.90
C SER A 23 7.26 -0.82 -11.41
N LEU A 24 7.28 0.44 -10.98
CA LEU A 24 6.97 0.82 -9.60
C LEU A 24 5.50 0.56 -9.25
N LEU A 25 4.57 0.90 -10.15
CA LEU A 25 3.14 0.62 -9.99
C LEU A 25 2.87 -0.89 -9.96
N GLN A 26 3.47 -1.66 -10.87
CA GLN A 26 3.34 -3.11 -10.92
C GLN A 26 3.84 -3.76 -9.62
N GLN A 27 4.97 -3.28 -9.07
CA GLN A 27 5.48 -3.80 -7.80
C GLN A 27 4.55 -3.43 -6.63
N ALA A 28 3.95 -2.23 -6.63
CA ALA A 28 2.98 -1.83 -5.63
C ALA A 28 1.72 -2.73 -5.66
N ASP A 29 1.21 -3.04 -6.84
CA ASP A 29 0.06 -3.94 -7.01
C ASP A 29 0.40 -5.36 -6.57
N ALA A 30 1.59 -5.87 -6.91
CA ALA A 30 2.05 -7.18 -6.44
C ALA A 30 2.13 -7.25 -4.90
N ILE A 31 2.66 -6.20 -4.25
CA ILE A 31 2.70 -6.09 -2.79
C ILE A 31 1.28 -6.05 -2.21
N ARG A 32 0.38 -5.27 -2.81
CA ARG A 32 -1.02 -5.18 -2.38
C ARG A 32 -1.72 -6.53 -2.47
N GLN A 33 -1.58 -7.24 -3.59
CA GLN A 33 -2.15 -8.58 -3.78
C GLN A 33 -1.61 -9.58 -2.76
N GLN A 34 -0.30 -9.54 -2.48
CA GLN A 34 0.31 -10.42 -1.48
C GLN A 34 -0.22 -10.14 -0.07
N ILE A 35 -0.31 -8.86 0.32
CA ILE A 35 -0.89 -8.45 1.59
C ILE A 35 -2.36 -8.90 1.68
N ALA A 36 -3.13 -8.73 0.61
CA ALA A 36 -4.53 -9.14 0.55
C ALA A 36 -4.70 -10.66 0.68
N LYS A 37 -3.85 -11.46 0.01
CA LYS A 37 -3.85 -12.93 0.11
C LYS A 37 -3.59 -13.42 1.53
N ASN A 38 -2.72 -12.73 2.27
CA ASN A 38 -2.36 -13.09 3.64
C ASN A 38 -3.27 -12.46 4.70
N ALA A 39 -4.12 -11.51 4.32
CA ALA A 39 -5.09 -10.89 5.20
C ALA A 39 -6.38 -11.73 5.24
N GLY A 40 -6.78 -12.13 6.44
CA GLY A 40 -7.93 -13.03 6.62
C GLY A 40 -9.19 -12.37 7.14
N ARG A 41 -9.08 -11.17 7.70
CA ARG A 41 -10.16 -10.48 8.40
C ARG A 41 -10.12 -9.00 8.07
N PHE A 42 -11.29 -8.38 7.94
CA PHE A 42 -11.38 -6.95 7.77
C PHE A 42 -12.41 -6.33 8.73
N THR A 43 -12.12 -5.11 9.18
CA THR A 43 -13.06 -4.28 9.94
C THR A 43 -13.33 -3.01 9.15
N VAL A 44 -14.61 -2.63 9.10
CA VAL A 44 -15.06 -1.38 8.49
C VAL A 44 -15.52 -0.45 9.60
N SER A 45 -15.02 0.78 9.59
CA SER A 45 -15.44 1.83 10.50
C SER A 45 -15.80 3.07 9.69
N ALA A 46 -17.05 3.50 9.82
CA ALA A 46 -17.52 4.81 9.39
C ALA A 46 -17.96 5.54 10.67
N PRO A 47 -17.40 6.73 11.00
CA PRO A 47 -17.87 7.49 12.14
C PRO A 47 -19.35 7.83 11.92
N ARG A 48 -20.18 7.66 12.95
CA ARG A 48 -21.56 8.16 12.91
C ARG A 48 -21.53 9.69 12.89
N THR A 49 -22.39 10.25 12.05
CA THR A 49 -22.69 11.68 11.87
C THR A 49 -21.61 12.52 11.16
N ALA A 50 -21.98 13.09 10.00
CA ALA A 50 -21.34 14.18 9.24
C ALA A 50 -19.96 13.98 8.62
N THR A 51 -19.25 12.87 8.83
CA THR A 51 -17.96 12.64 8.15
C THR A 51 -18.08 11.57 7.06
N ALA A 52 -17.97 11.99 5.80
CA ALA A 52 -17.88 11.13 4.62
C ALA A 52 -16.53 10.37 4.53
N ARG A 53 -16.09 9.85 5.68
CA ARG A 53 -14.81 9.14 5.84
C ARG A 53 -15.09 7.68 6.16
N HIS A 54 -14.57 6.80 5.33
CA HIS A 54 -14.61 5.36 5.52
C HIS A 54 -13.21 4.86 5.83
N VAL A 55 -13.07 4.05 6.88
CA VAL A 55 -11.81 3.40 7.23
C VAL A 55 -12.01 1.90 7.23
N VAL A 56 -11.33 1.21 6.33
CA VAL A 56 -11.27 -0.25 6.28
C VAL A 56 -9.89 -0.70 6.72
N ARG A 57 -9.83 -1.73 7.55
CA ARG A 57 -8.57 -2.31 8.04
C ARG A 57 -8.61 -3.81 7.80
N GLY A 58 -7.56 -4.36 7.19
CA GLY A 58 -7.36 -5.79 7.11
C GLY A 58 -6.26 -6.24 8.06
N TYR A 59 -6.40 -7.46 8.57
CA TYR A 59 -5.48 -8.05 9.54
C TYR A 59 -4.95 -9.38 9.05
N TYR A 60 -3.67 -9.65 9.35
CA TYR A 60 -3.06 -10.94 9.10
C TYR A 60 -3.70 -12.03 9.96
N PHE A 61 -3.66 -13.25 9.46
CA PHE A 61 -3.91 -14.41 10.30
C PHE A 61 -2.82 -14.47 11.38
N THR A 62 -3.22 -14.48 12.66
CA THR A 62 -2.29 -14.80 13.73
C THR A 62 -2.06 -16.31 13.70
N SER A 63 -0.82 -16.72 13.44
CA SER A 63 -0.36 -18.10 13.63
C SER A 63 -0.64 -18.51 15.07
N GLY A 64 -1.68 -19.32 15.26
CA GLY A 64 -2.18 -19.75 16.56
C GLY A 64 -3.68 -20.01 16.61
N ILE A 65 -4.48 -19.40 15.72
CA ILE A 65 -5.92 -19.72 15.62
C ILE A 65 -6.37 -19.58 14.15
N LEU A 66 -6.13 -20.62 13.33
CA LEU A 66 -7.10 -20.98 12.31
C LEU A 66 -8.12 -21.93 12.96
N PRO A 67 -9.43 -21.69 12.85
CA PRO A 67 -10.40 -22.71 13.18
C PRO A 67 -10.45 -23.68 12.01
N THR A 68 -9.72 -24.79 12.12
CA THR A 68 -9.97 -25.96 11.28
C THR A 68 -10.47 -27.07 12.19
N ASN A 69 -11.78 -27.21 12.29
CA ASN A 69 -12.34 -28.54 12.51
C ASN A 69 -12.38 -29.20 11.13
N SER A 70 -11.99 -30.47 11.05
CA SER A 70 -11.90 -31.30 9.84
C SER A 70 -13.22 -31.50 9.06
N SER A 71 -14.27 -30.74 9.37
CA SER A 71 -15.60 -30.79 8.78
C SER A 71 -16.05 -29.47 8.12
N GLY A 72 -15.14 -28.52 7.88
CA GLY A 72 -15.42 -27.35 7.04
C GLY A 72 -16.45 -26.34 7.59
N SER A 73 -16.83 -26.46 8.86
CA SER A 73 -17.80 -25.54 9.50
C SER A 73 -17.10 -24.54 10.42
N PRO A 74 -17.41 -23.23 10.37
CA PRO A 74 -16.76 -22.24 11.21
C PRO A 74 -17.13 -22.45 12.68
N ALA A 75 -16.11 -22.60 13.54
CA ALA A 75 -16.29 -22.73 14.98
C ALA A 75 -16.98 -21.47 15.53
N LYS A 76 -18.18 -21.63 16.09
CA LYS A 76 -18.87 -20.61 16.89
C LYS A 76 -18.02 -20.30 18.13
N SER A 77 -17.27 -19.21 18.14
CA SER A 77 -16.61 -18.75 19.36
C SER A 77 -17.48 -17.72 20.07
N SER A 78 -18.04 -18.17 21.18
CA SER A 78 -18.54 -17.38 22.31
C SER A 78 -17.66 -16.16 22.59
N GLY A 79 -18.29 -14.98 22.67
CA GLY A 79 -17.98 -13.81 23.54
C GLY A 79 -16.54 -13.30 23.69
N THR A 80 -15.55 -13.82 22.97
CA THR A 80 -14.14 -13.55 23.23
C THR A 80 -13.73 -12.40 22.34
N VAL A 81 -13.35 -11.27 22.95
CA VAL A 81 -12.71 -10.15 22.28
C VAL A 81 -11.43 -10.67 21.61
N PHE A 82 -11.51 -11.02 20.33
CA PHE A 82 -10.37 -11.50 19.56
C PHE A 82 -9.32 -10.40 19.56
N LYS A 83 -8.17 -10.62 20.19
CA LYS A 83 -7.03 -9.72 20.08
C LYS A 83 -6.75 -9.51 18.60
N ALA A 84 -6.90 -8.27 18.13
CA ALA A 84 -6.73 -7.93 16.73
C ALA A 84 -5.38 -8.49 16.28
N GLY A 85 -5.42 -9.38 15.27
CA GLY A 85 -4.20 -9.84 14.60
C GLY A 85 -3.41 -8.63 14.11
N GLN A 86 -2.18 -8.85 13.66
CA GLN A 86 -1.35 -7.76 13.19
C GLN A 86 -1.98 -7.08 11.97
N LEU A 87 -1.98 -5.74 11.96
CA LEU A 87 -2.57 -4.96 10.88
C LEU A 87 -1.83 -5.27 9.57
N ALA A 88 -2.54 -5.79 8.58
CA ALA A 88 -2.01 -6.09 7.26
C ALA A 88 -2.13 -4.87 6.34
N TRP A 89 -3.27 -4.19 6.39
CA TRP A 89 -3.50 -2.99 5.61
C TRP A 89 -4.55 -2.09 6.22
N LYS A 90 -4.52 -0.83 5.80
CA LYS A 90 -5.51 0.19 6.13
C LYS A 90 -5.82 1.02 4.90
N HIS A 91 -7.10 1.10 4.55
CA HIS A 91 -7.62 1.94 3.48
C HIS A 91 -8.53 3.00 4.10
N VAL A 92 -8.23 4.27 3.84
CA VAL A 92 -9.05 5.40 4.28
C VAL A 92 -9.57 6.09 3.03
N THR A 93 -10.88 6.16 2.87
CA THR A 93 -11.55 6.91 1.81
C THR A 93 -12.22 8.12 2.43
N LYS A 94 -11.99 9.31 1.88
CA LYS A 94 -12.71 10.53 2.22
C LYS A 94 -13.44 11.03 0.98
N THR A 95 -14.75 11.09 1.04
CA THR A 95 -15.59 11.69 0.00
C THR A 95 -15.91 13.12 0.39
N TYR A 96 -15.85 14.04 -0.56
CA TYR A 96 -16.19 15.45 -0.35
C TYR A 96 -17.64 15.71 -0.81
N LEU A 97 -18.19 16.87 -0.43
CA LEU A 97 -19.52 17.29 -0.90
C LEU A 97 -19.60 17.41 -2.43
N SER A 98 -18.46 17.70 -3.09
CA SER A 98 -18.35 17.70 -4.55
C SER A 98 -18.44 16.32 -5.19
N GLY A 99 -18.50 15.24 -4.41
CA GLY A 99 -18.42 13.86 -4.90
C GLY A 99 -16.98 13.37 -5.12
N ALA A 100 -15.98 14.26 -5.10
CA ALA A 100 -14.58 13.88 -5.21
C ALA A 100 -14.15 12.94 -4.07
N THR A 101 -13.22 12.03 -4.36
CA THR A 101 -12.69 11.07 -3.38
C THR A 101 -11.19 11.26 -3.19
N ASN A 102 -10.76 11.17 -1.94
CA ASN A 102 -9.35 11.09 -1.58
C ASN A 102 -9.13 9.81 -0.77
N GLU A 103 -8.31 8.93 -1.32
CA GLU A 103 -8.05 7.62 -0.76
C GLU A 103 -6.60 7.53 -0.30
N ARG A 104 -6.40 6.88 0.84
CA ARG A 104 -5.09 6.54 1.36
C ARG A 104 -5.05 5.06 1.70
N TYR A 105 -4.21 4.32 1.00
CA TYR A 105 -3.88 2.95 1.33
C TYR A 105 -2.53 2.89 2.07
N THR A 106 -2.44 2.02 3.06
CA THR A 106 -1.20 1.73 3.78
C THR A 106 -1.13 0.22 4.02
N GLY A 107 -0.13 -0.42 3.43
CA GLY A 107 0.18 -1.82 3.60
C GLY A 107 1.34 -2.00 4.58
N TYR A 108 1.21 -3.00 5.43
CA TYR A 108 2.20 -3.38 6.43
C TYR A 108 2.79 -4.74 6.04
N ALA A 109 3.92 -5.11 6.64
CA ALA A 109 4.43 -6.48 6.65
C ALA A 109 4.04 -7.19 7.95
N ASN A 110 4.30 -8.49 8.04
CA ASN A 110 4.05 -9.33 9.22
C ASN A 110 4.91 -8.96 10.44
N ASN A 111 5.79 -7.95 10.34
CA ASN A 111 6.50 -7.35 11.47
C ASN A 111 5.96 -5.95 11.83
N GLY A 112 4.91 -5.49 11.15
CA GLY A 112 4.22 -4.22 11.43
C GLY A 112 4.89 -3.02 10.76
N LEU A 113 5.98 -3.23 10.03
CA LEU A 113 6.62 -2.18 9.26
C LEU A 113 5.79 -1.85 8.01
N VAL A 114 5.77 -0.57 7.64
CA VAL A 114 5.03 -0.11 6.46
C VAL A 114 5.84 -0.40 5.20
N VAL A 115 5.28 -1.21 4.30
CA VAL A 115 5.93 -1.59 3.03
C VAL A 115 5.40 -0.82 1.83
N LEU A 116 4.15 -0.34 1.92
CA LEU A 116 3.45 0.33 0.84
C LEU A 116 2.61 1.46 1.42
N ARG A 117 2.73 2.66 0.83
CA ARG A 117 1.77 3.74 1.04
C ARG A 117 1.36 4.32 -0.30
N GLU A 118 0.08 4.56 -0.46
CA GLU A 118 -0.47 5.06 -1.71
C GLU A 118 -1.57 6.07 -1.42
N ARG A 119 -1.63 7.10 -2.24
CA ARG A 119 -2.72 8.08 -2.25
C ARG A 119 -3.35 8.09 -3.63
N ARG A 120 -4.67 8.13 -3.66
CA ARG A 120 -5.46 8.31 -4.88
C ARG A 120 -6.37 9.51 -4.74
N HIS A 121 -6.59 10.21 -5.83
CA HIS A 121 -7.61 11.22 -5.98
C HIS A 121 -8.53 10.78 -7.13
N ASN A 122 -9.83 10.64 -6.87
CA ASN A 122 -10.81 10.12 -7.84
C ASN A 122 -10.34 8.81 -8.50
N GLY A 123 -9.77 7.89 -7.72
CA GLY A 123 -9.24 6.61 -8.21
C GLY A 123 -7.83 6.66 -8.86
N SER A 124 -7.35 7.83 -9.26
CA SER A 124 -6.02 8.00 -9.87
C SER A 124 -4.92 8.13 -8.83
N VAL A 125 -3.81 7.40 -8.99
CA VAL A 125 -2.67 7.44 -8.06
C VAL A 125 -1.98 8.80 -8.13
N THR A 126 -1.97 9.54 -7.01
CA THR A 126 -1.31 10.85 -6.91
C THR A 126 0.02 10.78 -6.19
N TRP A 127 0.21 9.75 -5.38
CA TRP A 127 1.46 9.52 -4.68
C TRP A 127 1.59 8.06 -4.29
N LEU A 128 2.78 7.52 -4.44
CA LEU A 128 3.12 6.14 -4.08
C LEU A 128 4.49 6.12 -3.42
N ASN A 129 4.63 5.28 -2.40
CA ASN A 129 5.89 5.02 -1.72
C ASN A 129 5.97 3.53 -1.38
N LEU A 130 7.04 2.90 -1.88
CA LEU A 130 7.48 1.56 -1.54
C LEU A 130 8.73 1.65 -0.66
N ASN A 131 8.64 1.09 0.53
CA ASN A 131 9.80 0.92 1.40
C ASN A 131 10.42 -0.45 1.12
N ALA A 132 11.75 -0.49 0.98
CA ALA A 132 12.46 -1.77 1.05
C ALA A 132 12.32 -2.25 2.49
N THR A 133 11.60 -3.33 2.64
CA THR A 133 11.53 -4.06 3.90
C THR A 133 11.68 -5.53 3.55
N THR A 134 12.01 -6.33 4.57
CA THR A 134 12.11 -7.79 4.53
C THR A 134 11.05 -8.39 3.59
N PRO A 135 11.40 -9.37 2.75
CA PRO A 135 10.45 -10.00 1.84
C PRO A 135 9.18 -10.38 2.59
N LEU A 136 8.03 -10.06 1.99
CA LEU A 136 6.74 -10.49 2.52
C LEU A 136 6.74 -12.03 2.61
N GLU A 137 6.18 -12.57 3.69
CA GLU A 137 6.15 -14.01 3.93
C GLU A 137 5.59 -14.76 2.70
N GLY A 138 6.34 -15.75 2.21
CA GLY A 138 6.04 -16.49 0.98
C GLY A 138 6.72 -16.00 -0.30
N GLN A 139 7.50 -14.91 -0.29
CA GLN A 139 8.39 -14.56 -1.40
C GLN A 139 9.79 -15.17 -1.22
N LYS A 140 10.32 -15.83 -2.27
CA LYS A 140 11.78 -15.98 -2.42
C LYS A 140 12.39 -14.58 -2.37
N ALA A 141 13.53 -14.41 -1.68
CA ALA A 141 14.16 -13.13 -1.33
C ALA A 141 14.57 -12.27 -2.55
N LYS A 142 13.61 -11.85 -3.37
CA LYS A 142 13.80 -10.82 -4.38
C LYS A 142 13.72 -9.50 -3.63
N ALA A 143 14.83 -8.78 -3.60
CA ALA A 143 14.90 -7.49 -2.92
C ALA A 143 13.78 -6.57 -3.43
N VAL A 144 12.83 -6.26 -2.55
CA VAL A 144 11.79 -5.27 -2.81
C VAL A 144 12.49 -3.95 -3.05
N SER A 145 12.48 -3.45 -4.28
CA SER A 145 13.11 -2.18 -4.62
C SER A 145 12.36 -1.05 -3.94
N THR A 146 13.07 -0.13 -3.29
CA THR A 146 12.49 1.13 -2.83
C THR A 146 12.07 1.96 -4.03
N GLY A 147 10.97 2.69 -3.87
CA GLY A 147 10.62 3.70 -4.86
C GLY A 147 9.55 4.65 -4.40
N THR A 148 9.49 5.80 -5.03
CA THR A 148 8.47 6.81 -4.79
C THR A 148 7.98 7.37 -6.11
N TYR A 149 6.69 7.66 -6.20
CA TYR A 149 6.10 8.34 -7.34
C TYR A 149 5.22 9.49 -6.85
N THR A 150 5.22 10.60 -7.60
CA THR A 150 4.35 11.75 -7.39
C THR A 150 3.60 12.10 -8.67
N CYS A 151 2.39 12.65 -8.54
CA CYS A 151 1.59 13.11 -9.68
C CYS A 151 2.30 14.17 -10.55
N GLU A 152 3.28 14.87 -10.00
CA GLU A 152 4.12 15.86 -10.72
C GLU A 152 5.04 15.22 -11.77
N GLY A 153 5.16 13.89 -11.76
CA GLY A 153 5.96 13.11 -12.72
C GLY A 153 7.27 12.57 -12.14
N TYR A 154 7.62 12.90 -10.89
CA TYR A 154 8.85 12.39 -10.30
C TYR A 154 8.71 10.92 -9.90
N VAL A 155 9.63 10.10 -10.42
CA VAL A 155 9.74 8.68 -10.06
C VAL A 155 11.13 8.45 -9.49
N ARG A 156 11.22 7.99 -8.25
CA ARG A 156 12.45 7.44 -7.69
C ARG A 156 12.35 5.93 -7.72
N TRP A 157 13.33 5.26 -8.30
CA TRP A 157 13.41 3.81 -8.33
C TRP A 157 14.82 3.37 -7.96
N GLY A 158 14.96 2.74 -6.79
CA GLY A 158 16.24 2.49 -6.15
C GLY A 158 17.02 3.79 -5.91
N ARG A 159 18.20 3.90 -6.55
CA ARG A 159 19.09 5.08 -6.45
C ARG A 159 18.88 6.12 -7.56
N LYS A 160 18.02 5.84 -8.54
CA LYS A 160 17.81 6.70 -9.70
C LYS A 160 16.55 7.55 -9.53
N LEU A 161 16.59 8.78 -10.02
CA LEU A 161 15.46 9.70 -10.12
C LEU A 161 15.14 9.91 -11.59
N TYR A 162 13.86 9.81 -11.94
CA TYR A 162 13.34 9.96 -13.30
C TYR A 162 12.25 11.01 -13.30
N LEU A 163 12.09 11.67 -14.45
CA LEU A 163 10.98 12.57 -14.71
C LEU A 163 10.06 11.96 -15.78
N ALA A 164 8.97 11.35 -15.34
CA ALA A 164 7.95 10.77 -16.20
C ALA A 164 6.93 11.84 -16.65
N PRO A 165 6.31 11.68 -17.83
CA PRO A 165 5.22 12.53 -18.25
C PRO A 165 4.11 12.60 -17.18
N ARG A 166 3.63 13.81 -16.92
CA ARG A 166 2.54 14.05 -15.95
C ARG A 166 1.30 13.30 -16.41
N GLN A 167 0.68 12.55 -15.51
CA GLN A 167 -0.67 12.08 -15.77
C GLN A 167 -1.61 13.27 -15.56
N GLN A 168 -2.29 13.67 -16.63
CA GLN A 168 -3.40 14.61 -16.51
C GLN A 168 -4.47 13.90 -15.67
N VAL A 169 -4.65 14.35 -14.44
CA VAL A 169 -5.82 13.97 -13.66
C VAL A 169 -6.96 14.76 -14.28
N GLU A 170 -7.77 14.12 -15.12
CA GLU A 170 -9.01 14.72 -15.60
C GLU A 170 -9.84 15.16 -14.39
N GLN A 171 -10.21 16.44 -14.38
CA GLN A 171 -10.88 17.12 -13.28
C GLN A 171 -12.38 16.87 -13.31
#